data_AF-A0A970VTN1-F1
#
_entry.id   AF-A0A970VTN1-F1
#
_cell.length_a   1.000
_cell.length_b   1.000
_cell.length_c   1.000
_cell.angle_alpha   90.00
_cell.angle_beta   90.00
_cell.angle_gamma   90.00
#
_symmetry.space_group_name_H-M   'P 1'
#
loop_
_entity.id
_entity.type
_entity.pdbx_description
1 polymer ?
#
loop_
_entity_poly.entity_id
_entity_poly.type
_entity_poly.pdbx_seq_one_letter_code
_entity_poly.pdbx_strand_id
1 'polypeptide(L)'
;MQTIALVGPPGSGKSHRALLVSNEKSISVIIDDGLLIKDNHIIAGISSKRQPTKIGAMKTAFFTDDQHAQEVKDKIKEINPSKILILGTSKRMINKICQRLELPEPSEIIYINEIATEEEIQAARRTRQKHGKHVIPAPTVEVKSRFSGLLIEPLPTIFKRRAESKKQKHFMVDQTVVQPTFNYYGSFFIANSAINQIISIAAENIEGVDRIYQIRNKTTPEGINISFLLSVKKGYYNPKVVQRVKEAVKDAIGHMTNLYVLEINVLVKKIAME
;
A
#
# COMPACT_ATOMS: atom_id res chain seq x y z
N MET A 1 -17.93 6.60 21.54
CA MET A 1 -17.46 6.50 20.15
C MET A 1 -18.65 6.44 19.21
N GLN A 2 -18.69 7.27 18.17
CA GLN A 2 -19.74 7.30 17.15
C GLN A 2 -19.26 6.60 15.87
N THR A 3 -20.05 5.68 15.34
CA THR A 3 -19.76 5.01 14.05
C THR A 3 -20.53 5.69 12.92
N ILE A 4 -19.84 5.98 11.82
CA ILE A 4 -20.38 6.53 10.57
C ILE A 4 -19.97 5.60 9.44
N ALA A 5 -20.84 5.36 8.47
CA ALA A 5 -20.56 4.48 7.34
C ALA A 5 -20.61 5.20 6.00
N LEU A 6 -19.69 4.87 5.09
CA LEU A 6 -19.76 5.25 3.68
C LEU A 6 -19.94 3.98 2.83
N VAL A 7 -21.11 3.86 2.19
CA VAL A 7 -21.54 2.66 1.47
C VAL A 7 -21.58 2.91 -0.03
N GLY A 8 -20.93 2.03 -0.79
CA GLY A 8 -21.01 2.09 -2.25
C GLY A 8 -20.52 0.81 -2.92
N PRO A 9 -21.09 0.42 -4.08
CA PRO A 9 -20.69 -0.79 -4.78
C PRO A 9 -19.19 -0.80 -5.14
N PRO A 10 -18.57 -1.96 -5.38
CA PRO A 10 -17.17 -2.05 -5.78
C PRO A 10 -16.86 -1.14 -6.98
N GLY A 11 -15.78 -0.38 -6.88
CA GLY A 11 -15.33 0.52 -7.96
C GLY A 11 -16.03 1.87 -8.01
N SER A 12 -16.89 2.19 -7.05
CA SER A 12 -17.63 3.47 -6.99
C SER A 12 -16.81 4.68 -6.52
N GLY A 13 -15.53 4.51 -6.17
CA GLY A 13 -14.70 5.61 -5.64
C GLY A 13 -14.88 5.91 -4.15
N LYS A 14 -15.46 4.99 -3.37
CA LYS A 14 -15.64 5.14 -1.90
C LYS A 14 -14.34 5.47 -1.15
N SER A 15 -13.26 4.75 -1.44
CA SER A 15 -11.95 4.95 -0.79
C SER A 15 -11.31 6.28 -1.21
N HIS A 16 -11.54 6.72 -2.45
CA HIS A 16 -11.12 8.03 -2.94
C HIS A 16 -11.82 9.16 -2.17
N ARG A 17 -13.12 9.07 -1.94
CA ARG A 17 -13.90 10.09 -1.21
C ARG A 17 -13.82 9.98 0.32
N ALA A 18 -13.17 8.95 0.86
CA ALA A 18 -13.13 8.71 2.30
C ALA A 18 -12.50 9.87 3.08
N LEU A 19 -11.38 10.42 2.59
CA LEU A 19 -10.71 11.54 3.25
C LEU A 19 -11.55 12.82 3.22
N LEU A 20 -12.33 13.05 2.16
CA LEU A 20 -13.27 14.17 2.09
C LEU A 20 -14.35 14.03 3.16
N VAL A 21 -15.01 12.87 3.24
CA VAL A 21 -16.05 12.60 4.25
C VAL A 21 -15.47 12.69 5.66
N SER A 22 -14.28 12.15 5.86
CA SER A 22 -13.57 12.20 7.15
C SER A 22 -13.32 13.65 7.57
N ASN A 23 -12.85 14.50 6.66
CA ASN A 23 -12.62 15.92 6.93
C ASN A 23 -13.92 16.68 7.21
N GLU A 24 -14.95 16.53 6.36
CA GLU A 24 -16.24 17.23 6.51
C GLU A 24 -16.95 16.88 7.82
N LYS A 25 -16.80 15.63 8.30
CA LYS A 25 -17.43 15.17 9.55
C LYS A 25 -16.52 15.19 10.78
N SER A 26 -15.29 15.70 10.64
CA SER A 26 -14.26 15.74 11.68
C SER A 26 -14.02 14.35 12.30
N ILE A 27 -13.83 13.36 11.43
CA ILE A 27 -13.51 11.98 11.79
C ILE A 27 -12.01 11.80 11.60
N SER A 28 -11.31 11.28 12.61
CA SER A 28 -9.86 11.05 12.58
C SER A 28 -9.47 9.62 12.24
N VAL A 29 -10.42 8.67 12.31
CA VAL A 29 -10.17 7.24 12.10
C VAL A 29 -11.05 6.66 10.99
N ILE A 30 -10.43 5.94 10.06
CA ILE A 30 -11.06 5.27 8.93
C ILE A 30 -10.74 3.78 8.98
N ILE A 31 -11.77 2.95 8.79
CA ILE A 31 -11.65 1.54 8.49
C ILE A 31 -11.96 1.33 7.01
N ASP A 32 -10.97 0.89 6.24
CA ASP A 32 -11.15 0.50 4.85
C ASP A 32 -10.42 -0.79 4.56
N ASP A 33 -11.14 -1.75 3.99
CA ASP A 33 -10.54 -2.87 3.28
C ASP A 33 -9.53 -3.69 4.13
N GLY A 34 -9.76 -3.78 5.45
CA GLY A 34 -8.94 -4.52 6.42
C GLY A 34 -7.91 -3.67 7.19
N LEU A 35 -7.79 -2.39 6.86
CA LEU A 35 -6.88 -1.45 7.50
C LEU A 35 -7.61 -0.54 8.49
N LEU A 36 -6.89 -0.16 9.55
CA LEU A 36 -7.22 0.94 10.44
C LEU A 36 -6.27 2.11 10.14
N ILE A 37 -6.84 3.26 9.78
CA ILE A 37 -6.10 4.44 9.34
C ILE A 37 -6.46 5.60 10.27
N LYS A 38 -5.46 6.27 10.87
CA LYS A 38 -5.67 7.46 11.70
C LYS A 38 -4.81 8.60 11.18
N ASP A 39 -5.41 9.76 10.97
CA ASP A 39 -4.70 10.97 10.51
C ASP A 39 -3.77 10.68 9.31
N ASN A 40 -4.29 9.94 8.33
CA ASN A 40 -3.58 9.46 7.13
C ASN A 40 -2.48 8.38 7.36
N HIS A 41 -2.25 7.90 8.58
CA HIS A 41 -1.28 6.85 8.88
C HIS A 41 -1.97 5.50 9.02
N ILE A 42 -1.38 4.44 8.44
CA ILE A 42 -1.89 3.08 8.64
C ILE A 42 -1.37 2.61 10.00
N ILE A 43 -2.27 2.46 10.97
CA ILE A 43 -1.91 2.22 12.38
C ILE A 43 -2.09 0.76 12.82
N ALA A 44 -2.94 -0.01 12.13
CA ALA A 44 -3.13 -1.44 12.37
C ALA A 44 -3.76 -2.14 11.15
N GLY A 45 -3.64 -3.46 11.14
CA GLY A 45 -4.35 -4.34 10.23
C GLY A 45 -3.64 -4.63 8.90
N ILE A 46 -4.20 -5.61 8.21
CA ILE A 46 -3.72 -6.13 6.94
C ILE A 46 -4.67 -5.70 5.83
N SER A 47 -4.14 -5.13 4.74
CA SER A 47 -4.98 -4.77 3.62
C SER A 47 -5.42 -5.99 2.83
N SER A 48 -6.72 -6.06 2.54
CA SER A 48 -7.29 -7.01 1.58
C SER A 48 -6.69 -6.90 0.17
N LYS A 49 -5.96 -5.81 -0.15
CA LYS A 49 -5.36 -5.56 -1.48
C LYS A 49 -4.01 -6.26 -1.63
N ARG A 50 -3.45 -6.76 -0.53
CA ARG A 50 -2.26 -7.62 -0.49
C ARG A 50 -2.59 -9.10 -0.55
N GLN A 51 -3.86 -9.47 -0.35
CA GLN A 51 -4.24 -10.87 -0.25
C GLN A 51 -4.07 -11.56 -1.61
N PRO A 52 -3.48 -12.76 -1.66
CA PRO A 52 -3.18 -13.44 -2.92
C PRO A 52 -4.43 -13.96 -3.63
N THR A 53 -5.55 -14.08 -2.91
CA THR A 53 -6.80 -14.62 -3.44
C THR A 53 -7.97 -13.70 -3.14
N LYS A 54 -9.00 -13.75 -4.00
CA LYS A 54 -10.25 -13.02 -3.81
C LYS A 54 -10.95 -13.40 -2.51
N ILE A 55 -10.92 -14.69 -2.13
CA ILE A 55 -11.51 -15.18 -0.87
C ILE A 55 -10.73 -14.62 0.32
N GLY A 56 -9.38 -14.63 0.27
CA GLY A 56 -8.53 -14.01 1.28
C GLY A 56 -8.84 -12.52 1.42
N ALA A 57 -8.90 -11.79 0.31
CA ALA A 57 -9.25 -10.37 0.28
C ALA A 57 -10.60 -10.08 0.95
N MET A 58 -11.63 -10.90 0.67
CA MET A 58 -12.91 -10.78 1.35
C MET A 58 -12.78 -11.05 2.86
N LYS A 59 -12.20 -12.19 3.27
CA LYS A 59 -12.02 -12.53 4.68
C LYS A 59 -11.31 -11.42 5.47
N THR A 60 -10.24 -10.86 4.91
CA THR A 60 -9.50 -9.74 5.49
C THR A 60 -10.36 -8.48 5.60
N ALA A 61 -11.12 -8.11 4.56
CA ALA A 61 -11.99 -6.94 4.60
C ALA A 61 -13.17 -7.09 5.59
N PHE A 62 -13.59 -8.33 5.87
CA PHE A 62 -14.61 -8.66 6.88
C PHE A 62 -14.02 -8.87 8.29
N PHE A 63 -12.69 -8.74 8.47
CA PHE A 63 -12.00 -9.07 9.72
C PHE A 63 -12.34 -10.48 10.23
N THR A 64 -12.44 -11.45 9.32
CA THR A 64 -12.87 -12.82 9.67
C THR A 64 -11.82 -13.53 10.54
N ASP A 65 -10.54 -13.24 10.34
CA ASP A 65 -9.45 -13.77 11.15
C ASP A 65 -9.46 -13.17 12.57
N ASP A 66 -9.43 -14.02 13.60
CA ASP A 66 -9.53 -13.57 15.00
C ASP A 66 -8.34 -12.72 15.43
N GLN A 67 -7.13 -13.09 15.01
CA GLN A 67 -5.91 -12.36 15.37
C GLN A 67 -5.88 -10.98 14.74
N HIS A 68 -6.21 -10.88 13.44
CA HIS A 68 -6.34 -9.61 12.71
C HIS A 68 -7.45 -8.72 13.30
N ALA A 69 -8.61 -9.30 13.64
CA ALA A 69 -9.69 -8.56 14.28
C ALA A 69 -9.25 -8.03 15.66
N GLN A 70 -8.57 -8.87 16.46
CA GLN A 70 -8.10 -8.49 17.80
C GLN A 70 -7.06 -7.36 17.74
N GLU A 71 -6.07 -7.44 16.85
CA GLU A 71 -5.08 -6.38 16.62
C GLU A 71 -5.75 -5.01 16.39
N VAL A 72 -6.76 -4.99 15.52
CA VAL A 72 -7.49 -3.76 15.18
C VAL A 72 -8.37 -3.29 16.33
N LYS A 73 -9.05 -4.20 17.04
CA LYS A 73 -9.84 -3.86 18.25
C LYS A 73 -8.97 -3.24 19.32
N ASP A 74 -7.81 -3.82 19.60
CA ASP A 74 -6.88 -3.33 20.62
C ASP A 74 -6.38 -1.93 20.26
N LYS A 75 -6.05 -1.70 18.99
CA LYS A 75 -5.64 -0.37 18.53
C LYS A 75 -6.76 0.67 18.59
N ILE A 76 -8.01 0.28 18.30
CA ILE A 76 -9.17 1.17 18.46
C ILE A 76 -9.37 1.53 19.94
N LYS A 77 -9.23 0.56 20.85
CA LYS A 77 -9.34 0.78 22.31
C LYS A 77 -8.23 1.71 22.82
N GLU A 78 -7.00 1.52 22.35
CA GLU A 78 -5.85 2.38 22.70
C GLU A 78 -6.09 3.84 22.28
N ILE A 79 -6.60 4.06 21.07
CA ILE A 79 -6.81 5.40 20.50
C ILE A 79 -8.06 6.06 21.09
N ASN A 80 -9.07 5.26 21.45
CA ASN A 80 -10.37 5.69 21.94
C ASN A 80 -10.97 6.87 21.15
N PRO A 81 -11.20 6.71 19.82
CA PRO A 81 -11.62 7.82 18.98
C PRO A 81 -13.06 8.25 19.28
N SER A 82 -13.32 9.55 19.15
CA SER A 82 -14.67 10.09 19.29
C SER A 82 -15.58 9.63 18.14
N LYS A 83 -15.06 9.58 16.91
CA LYS A 83 -15.77 9.12 15.70
C LYS A 83 -14.91 8.19 14.86
N ILE A 84 -15.54 7.23 14.19
CA ILE A 84 -14.91 6.31 13.24
C ILE A 84 -15.74 6.18 11.96
N LEU A 85 -15.06 6.22 10.80
CA LEU A 85 -15.67 6.04 9.48
C LEU A 85 -15.39 4.62 8.98
N ILE A 86 -16.43 3.87 8.61
CA ILE A 86 -16.29 2.52 8.05
C ILE A 86 -16.71 2.54 6.59
N LEU A 87 -15.82 2.07 5.70
CA LEU A 87 -16.11 1.93 4.28
C LEU A 87 -16.62 0.52 3.96
N GLY A 88 -17.68 0.42 3.18
CA GLY A 88 -18.28 -0.87 2.87
C GLY A 88 -18.99 -0.92 1.53
N THR A 89 -19.17 -2.13 1.01
CA THR A 89 -19.89 -2.36 -0.25
C THR A 89 -21.40 -2.42 -0.09
N SER A 90 -21.88 -2.66 1.13
CA SER A 90 -23.29 -2.75 1.48
C SER A 90 -23.48 -2.52 2.98
N LYS A 91 -24.69 -2.14 3.39
CA LYS A 91 -25.07 -2.05 4.81
C LYS A 91 -24.81 -3.37 5.56
N ARG A 92 -25.09 -4.51 4.91
CA ARG A 92 -24.79 -5.84 5.46
C ARG A 92 -23.31 -6.03 5.78
N MET A 93 -22.43 -5.54 4.90
CA MET A 93 -20.97 -5.60 5.14
C MET A 93 -20.57 -4.72 6.32
N ILE A 94 -21.09 -3.49 6.39
CA ILE A 94 -20.82 -2.58 7.50
C ILE A 94 -21.23 -3.20 8.84
N ASN A 95 -22.46 -3.74 8.94
CA ASN A 95 -22.95 -4.33 10.18
C ASN A 95 -22.07 -5.51 10.64
N LYS A 96 -21.61 -6.34 9.71
CA LYS A 96 -20.67 -7.42 10.02
C LYS A 96 -19.34 -6.91 10.57
N ILE A 97 -18.79 -5.86 9.96
CA ILE A 97 -17.53 -5.25 10.44
C ILE A 97 -17.75 -4.66 11.84
N CYS A 98 -18.86 -3.95 12.07
CA CYS A 98 -19.18 -3.39 13.38
C CYS A 98 -19.26 -4.48 14.45
N GLN A 99 -20.02 -5.55 14.18
CA GLN A 99 -20.13 -6.69 15.08
C GLN A 99 -18.75 -7.32 15.36
N ARG A 100 -17.95 -7.51 14.31
CA ARG A 100 -16.66 -8.21 14.42
C ARG A 100 -15.61 -7.42 15.20
N LEU A 101 -15.65 -6.10 15.09
CA LEU A 101 -14.74 -5.19 15.77
C LEU A 101 -15.34 -4.60 17.06
N GLU A 102 -16.49 -5.12 17.52
CA GLU A 102 -17.19 -4.64 18.73
C GLU A 102 -17.49 -3.13 18.70
N LEU A 103 -17.79 -2.60 17.51
CA LEU A 103 -18.13 -1.18 17.31
C LEU A 103 -19.64 -0.96 17.42
N PRO A 104 -20.07 0.23 17.89
CA PRO A 104 -21.47 0.62 17.82
C PRO A 104 -22.00 0.56 16.39
N GLU A 105 -23.29 0.25 16.23
CA GLU A 105 -23.92 0.34 14.92
C GLU A 105 -23.79 1.75 14.32
N PRO A 106 -23.73 1.87 12.98
CA PRO A 106 -23.60 3.17 12.34
C PRO A 106 -24.79 4.07 12.68
N SER A 107 -24.50 5.19 13.34
CA SER A 107 -25.46 6.27 13.61
C SER A 107 -25.86 7.02 12.34
N GLU A 108 -25.03 6.94 11.30
CA GLU A 108 -25.23 7.59 10.01
C GLU A 108 -24.66 6.71 8.89
N ILE A 109 -25.39 6.61 7.77
CA ILE A 109 -24.96 5.90 6.57
C ILE A 109 -25.04 6.89 5.40
N ILE A 110 -23.89 7.18 4.80
CA ILE A 110 -23.75 8.00 3.61
C ILE A 110 -23.62 7.07 2.42
N TYR A 111 -24.48 7.17 1.43
CA TYR A 111 -24.32 6.41 0.20
C TYR A 111 -23.46 7.16 -0.81
N ILE A 112 -22.67 6.44 -1.60
CA ILE A 112 -21.72 7.04 -2.55
C ILE A 112 -22.40 7.95 -3.58
N ASN A 113 -23.63 7.66 -3.98
CA ASN A 113 -24.45 8.47 -4.89
C ASN A 113 -24.88 9.81 -4.27
N GLU A 114 -24.83 9.97 -2.95
CA GLU A 114 -25.05 11.26 -2.30
C GLU A 114 -23.85 12.17 -2.44
N ILE A 115 -22.64 11.61 -2.66
CA ILE A 115 -21.36 12.32 -2.67
C ILE A 115 -20.60 12.25 -4.00
N ALA A 116 -21.15 11.56 -4.99
CA ALA A 116 -20.56 11.36 -6.31
C ALA A 116 -21.67 11.33 -7.37
N THR A 117 -21.40 11.97 -8.51
CA THR A 117 -22.26 11.86 -9.70
C THR A 117 -22.13 10.47 -10.33
N GLU A 118 -23.14 10.07 -11.10
CA GLU A 118 -23.09 8.79 -11.83
C GLU A 118 -21.90 8.76 -12.80
N GLU A 119 -21.58 9.88 -13.46
CA GLU A 119 -20.42 10.01 -14.35
C GLU A 119 -19.10 9.73 -13.62
N GLU A 120 -18.91 10.30 -12.42
CA GLU A 120 -17.72 10.06 -11.60
C GLU A 120 -17.64 8.59 -11.12
N ILE A 121 -18.77 8.01 -10.74
CA ILE A 121 -18.87 6.59 -10.35
C ILE A 121 -18.49 5.70 -11.53
N GLN A 122 -18.98 6.00 -12.73
CA GLN A 122 -18.68 5.24 -13.95
C GLN A 122 -17.22 5.42 -14.38
N ALA A 123 -16.65 6.63 -14.26
CA ALA A 123 -15.23 6.87 -14.50
C ALA A 123 -14.35 6.05 -13.54
N ALA A 124 -14.70 6.01 -12.25
CA ALA A 124 -14.01 5.20 -11.26
C ALA A 124 -14.11 3.69 -11.58
N ARG A 125 -15.29 3.21 -11.99
CA ARG A 125 -15.51 1.81 -12.42
C ARG A 125 -14.69 1.46 -13.66
N ARG A 126 -14.69 2.32 -14.68
CA ARG A 126 -13.91 2.14 -15.92
C ARG A 126 -12.42 2.06 -15.62
N THR A 127 -11.91 2.96 -14.77
CA THR A 127 -10.50 2.97 -14.37
C THR A 127 -10.11 1.67 -13.66
N ARG A 128 -10.95 1.20 -12.73
CA ARG A 128 -10.74 -0.06 -12.03
C ARG A 128 -10.80 -1.28 -12.96
N GLN A 129 -11.74 -1.31 -13.90
CA GLN A 129 -11.88 -2.42 -14.85
C GLN A 129 -10.74 -2.48 -15.85
N LYS A 130 -10.36 -1.33 -16.43
CA LYS A 130 -9.31 -1.26 -17.45
C LYS A 130 -7.91 -1.39 -16.88
N HIS A 131 -7.65 -0.76 -15.74
CA HIS A 131 -6.29 -0.64 -15.19
C HIS A 131 -6.07 -1.42 -13.90
N GLY A 132 -7.10 -2.05 -13.32
CA GLY A 132 -6.96 -2.75 -12.04
C GLY A 132 -6.52 -1.84 -10.91
N LYS A 133 -6.70 -0.52 -11.03
CA LYS A 133 -6.25 0.49 -10.05
C LYS A 133 -7.25 0.64 -8.91
N HIS A 134 -6.75 0.71 -7.67
CA HIS A 134 -7.51 0.84 -6.44
C HIS A 134 -6.93 1.95 -5.56
N VAL A 135 -7.77 2.74 -4.91
CA VAL A 135 -7.31 3.80 -4.00
C VAL A 135 -7.23 3.28 -2.57
N ILE A 136 -6.15 3.63 -1.88
CA ILE A 136 -5.99 3.55 -0.42
C ILE A 136 -6.02 5.00 0.12
N PRO A 137 -6.83 5.32 1.13
CA PRO A 137 -6.92 6.66 1.71
C PRO A 137 -5.75 6.93 2.67
N ALA A 138 -4.53 6.74 2.19
CA ALA A 138 -3.27 7.01 2.88
C ALA A 138 -2.19 7.41 1.85
N PRO A 139 -1.17 8.20 2.23
CA PRO A 139 -0.13 8.68 1.35
C PRO A 139 0.87 7.57 0.98
N THR A 140 1.62 7.77 -0.10
CA THR A 140 2.47 6.72 -0.70
C THR A 140 3.57 6.22 0.23
N VAL A 141 4.11 7.09 1.09
CA VAL A 141 5.14 6.71 2.07
C VAL A 141 4.62 5.64 3.04
N GLU A 142 3.39 5.82 3.54
CA GLU A 142 2.72 4.86 4.44
C GLU A 142 2.39 3.54 3.74
N VAL A 143 2.04 3.61 2.46
CA VAL A 143 1.64 2.42 1.68
C VAL A 143 2.86 1.64 1.19
N LYS A 144 3.94 2.28 0.75
CA LYS A 144 5.11 1.58 0.15
C LYS A 144 5.73 0.54 1.08
N SER A 145 5.90 0.86 2.37
CA SER A 145 6.48 -0.07 3.35
C SER A 145 5.62 -1.32 3.59
N ARG A 146 4.31 -1.21 3.39
CA ARG A 146 3.35 -2.29 3.61
C ARG A 146 2.94 -3.02 2.34
N PHE A 147 3.29 -2.55 1.14
CA PHE A 147 2.77 -3.06 -0.14
C PHE A 147 3.89 -3.33 -1.16
N SER A 148 5.00 -3.91 -0.71
CA SER A 148 6.16 -4.19 -1.57
C SER A 148 5.80 -5.04 -2.80
N GLY A 149 6.29 -4.64 -3.98
CA GLY A 149 6.11 -5.37 -5.23
C GLY A 149 4.76 -5.16 -5.93
N LEU A 150 3.88 -4.35 -5.35
CA LEU A 150 2.69 -3.85 -6.04
C LEU A 150 3.05 -2.53 -6.74
N LEU A 151 2.40 -2.23 -7.86
CA LEU A 151 2.52 -0.89 -8.47
C LEU A 151 1.79 0.12 -7.57
N ILE A 152 2.51 1.14 -7.12
CA ILE A 152 2.05 2.15 -6.18
C ILE A 152 2.35 3.54 -6.76
N GLU A 153 1.32 4.35 -6.95
CA GLU A 153 1.43 5.70 -7.49
C GLU A 153 0.74 6.71 -6.54
N PRO A 154 1.34 7.89 -6.30
CA PRO A 154 0.65 8.97 -5.59
C PRO A 154 -0.53 9.47 -6.42
N LEU A 155 -1.62 9.79 -5.74
CA LEU A 155 -2.83 10.37 -6.32
C LEU A 155 -3.20 11.66 -5.57
N PRO A 156 -2.53 12.78 -5.88
CA PRO A 156 -2.91 14.08 -5.35
C PRO A 156 -4.31 14.41 -5.87
N THR A 157 -5.25 14.62 -4.94
CA THR A 157 -6.65 14.87 -5.28
C THR A 157 -7.11 16.21 -4.70
N ILE A 158 -7.82 16.98 -5.52
CA ILE A 158 -8.45 18.23 -5.13
C ILE A 158 -9.97 18.03 -5.09
N PHE A 159 -10.55 18.06 -3.90
CA PHE A 159 -12.00 18.03 -3.71
C PHE A 159 -12.57 19.44 -3.60
N LYS A 160 -13.78 19.65 -4.15
CA LYS A 160 -14.60 20.83 -3.85
C LYS A 160 -15.39 20.56 -2.57
N ARG A 161 -15.22 21.41 -1.55
CA ARG A 161 -15.98 21.32 -0.29
C ARG A 161 -17.46 21.69 -0.50
N ARG A 162 -18.36 21.04 0.24
CA ARG A 162 -19.81 21.34 0.18
C ARG A 162 -20.26 22.53 1.05
N ALA A 163 -19.43 23.03 1.98
CA ALA A 163 -19.81 24.05 2.97
C ALA A 163 -19.26 25.49 2.68
N GLU A 164 -20.01 26.51 3.14
CA GLU A 164 -20.08 27.92 2.69
C GLU A 164 -18.90 28.87 3.00
N SER A 165 -17.75 28.43 3.47
CA SER A 165 -16.64 29.36 3.77
C SER A 165 -15.86 29.73 2.50
N LYS A 166 -16.09 30.93 1.96
CA LYS A 166 -15.42 31.50 0.77
C LYS A 166 -13.87 31.50 0.80
N LYS A 167 -13.23 31.15 1.93
CA LYS A 167 -11.77 31.20 2.11
C LYS A 167 -11.02 29.88 1.83
N GLN A 168 -11.68 28.72 1.75
CA GLN A 168 -11.04 27.45 1.37
C GLN A 168 -11.98 26.58 0.53
N LYS A 169 -12.11 26.89 -0.77
CA LYS A 169 -12.96 26.14 -1.72
C LYS A 169 -12.43 24.75 -2.07
N HIS A 170 -11.13 24.52 -1.88
CA HIS A 170 -10.44 23.32 -2.33
C HIS A 170 -9.79 22.59 -1.13
N PHE A 171 -10.04 21.29 -1.04
CA PHE A 171 -9.42 20.39 -0.07
C PHE A 171 -8.47 19.46 -0.82
N MET A 172 -7.17 19.64 -0.60
CA MET A 172 -6.14 18.81 -1.20
C MET A 172 -5.82 17.64 -0.27
N VAL A 173 -5.74 16.45 -0.84
CA VAL A 173 -5.30 15.25 -0.12
C VAL A 173 -4.36 14.42 -0.97
N ASP A 174 -3.37 13.83 -0.30
CA ASP A 174 -2.52 12.83 -0.90
C ASP A 174 -3.06 11.44 -0.60
N GLN A 175 -3.39 10.73 -1.67
CA GLN A 175 -3.85 9.35 -1.62
C GLN A 175 -2.90 8.47 -2.41
N THR A 176 -3.11 7.16 -2.31
CA THR A 176 -2.28 6.21 -3.02
C THR A 176 -3.14 5.32 -3.90
N VAL A 177 -2.71 5.12 -5.14
CA VAL A 177 -3.28 4.13 -6.03
C VAL A 177 -2.39 2.90 -6.04
N VAL A 178 -3.00 1.73 -5.85
CA VAL A 178 -2.35 0.43 -5.91
C VAL A 178 -3.01 -0.45 -6.97
N GLN A 179 -2.22 -1.34 -7.58
CA GLN A 179 -2.73 -2.43 -8.41
C GLN A 179 -2.47 -3.76 -7.71
N PRO A 180 -3.50 -4.46 -7.20
CA PRO A 180 -3.35 -5.78 -6.54
C PRO A 180 -2.69 -6.81 -7.45
N THR A 181 -2.00 -7.80 -6.85
CA THR A 181 -1.35 -8.88 -7.60
C THR A 181 -2.34 -9.81 -8.28
N PHE A 182 -3.55 -9.99 -7.72
CA PHE A 182 -4.62 -10.74 -8.38
C PHE A 182 -5.49 -9.78 -9.22
N ASN A 183 -5.32 -9.83 -10.53
CA ASN A 183 -6.20 -9.16 -11.47
C ASN A 183 -7.20 -10.17 -12.05
N TYR A 184 -8.27 -9.67 -12.69
CA TYR A 184 -9.26 -10.51 -13.40
C TYR A 184 -8.60 -11.45 -14.44
N TYR A 185 -7.37 -11.14 -14.86
CA TYR A 185 -6.59 -11.84 -15.87
C TYR A 185 -5.44 -12.71 -15.31
N GLY A 186 -5.28 -12.86 -13.98
CA GLY A 186 -4.24 -13.70 -13.37
C GLY A 186 -3.40 -13.01 -12.29
N SER A 187 -2.32 -13.66 -11.85
CA SER A 187 -1.36 -13.16 -10.87
C SER A 187 -0.20 -12.43 -11.55
N PHE A 188 0.04 -11.16 -11.20
CA PHE A 188 1.26 -10.44 -11.59
C PHE A 188 2.41 -10.80 -10.64
N PHE A 189 3.53 -11.28 -11.17
CA PHE A 189 4.75 -11.57 -10.40
C PHE A 189 6.00 -11.17 -11.19
N ILE A 190 7.06 -10.81 -10.46
CA ILE A 190 8.38 -10.55 -11.05
C ILE A 190 9.21 -11.82 -10.89
N ALA A 191 9.70 -12.35 -12.01
CA ALA A 191 10.52 -13.56 -11.99
C ALA A 191 11.85 -13.31 -11.27
N ASN A 192 12.30 -14.29 -10.48
CA ASN A 192 13.60 -14.22 -9.79
C ASN A 192 14.77 -14.01 -10.76
N SER A 193 14.65 -14.51 -12.01
CA SER A 193 15.64 -14.28 -13.06
C SER A 193 15.75 -12.80 -13.44
N ALA A 194 14.63 -12.08 -13.55
CA ALA A 194 14.64 -10.64 -13.83
C ALA A 194 15.26 -9.85 -12.67
N ILE A 195 14.94 -10.20 -11.42
CA ILE A 195 15.56 -9.60 -10.24
C ILE A 195 17.08 -9.82 -10.25
N ASN A 196 17.54 -11.04 -10.53
CA ASN A 196 18.96 -11.36 -10.61
C ASN A 196 19.66 -10.53 -11.69
N GLN A 197 19.05 -10.37 -12.86
CA GLN A 197 19.60 -9.55 -13.94
C GLN A 197 19.73 -8.07 -13.54
N ILE A 198 18.71 -7.51 -12.87
CA ILE A 198 18.76 -6.13 -12.37
C ILE A 198 19.92 -5.96 -11.37
N ILE A 199 20.08 -6.90 -10.43
CA ILE A 199 21.18 -6.88 -9.45
C ILE A 199 22.54 -6.97 -10.15
N SER A 200 22.69 -7.89 -11.11
CA SER A 200 23.91 -8.02 -11.92
C SER A 200 24.29 -6.74 -12.61
N ILE A 201 23.38 -6.18 -13.42
CA ILE A 201 23.66 -4.98 -14.21
C ILE A 201 23.96 -3.79 -13.29
N ALA A 202 23.17 -3.60 -12.22
CA ALA A 202 23.39 -2.49 -11.30
C ALA A 202 24.73 -2.57 -10.55
N ALA A 203 25.14 -3.77 -10.14
CA ALA A 203 26.39 -3.97 -9.41
C ALA A 203 27.62 -3.93 -10.33
N GLU A 204 27.57 -4.59 -11.49
CA GLU A 204 28.71 -4.69 -12.41
C GLU A 204 29.05 -3.36 -13.10
N ASN A 205 28.08 -2.43 -13.17
CA ASN A 205 28.31 -1.07 -13.65
C ASN A 205 29.05 -0.17 -12.66
N ILE A 206 29.28 -0.61 -11.41
CA ILE A 206 30.03 0.17 -10.43
C ILE A 206 31.53 0.02 -10.66
N GLU A 207 32.19 1.17 -10.83
CA GLU A 207 33.64 1.23 -10.94
C GLU A 207 34.33 0.58 -9.72
N GLY A 208 35.30 -0.28 -10.00
CA GLY A 208 35.97 -1.11 -9.01
C GLY A 208 35.37 -2.51 -8.83
N VAL A 209 34.18 -2.79 -9.36
CA VAL A 209 33.66 -4.16 -9.43
C VAL A 209 34.29 -4.89 -10.61
N ASP A 210 34.73 -6.13 -10.37
CA ASP A 210 35.20 -7.06 -11.41
C ASP A 210 34.07 -7.99 -11.85
N ARG A 211 33.46 -8.71 -10.91
CA ARG A 211 32.35 -9.62 -11.19
C ARG A 211 31.51 -9.88 -9.93
N ILE A 212 30.22 -10.20 -10.12
CA ILE A 212 29.38 -10.72 -9.03
C ILE A 212 29.07 -12.22 -9.17
N TYR A 213 28.78 -12.87 -8.05
CA TYR A 213 28.51 -14.31 -7.99
C TYR A 213 27.40 -14.63 -7.00
N GLN A 214 26.74 -15.78 -7.22
CA GLN A 214 25.84 -16.43 -6.27
C GLN A 214 24.77 -15.48 -5.69
N ILE A 215 24.04 -14.80 -6.57
CA ILE A 215 22.92 -13.96 -6.16
C ILE A 215 21.85 -14.85 -5.55
N ARG A 216 21.54 -14.58 -4.27
CA ARG A 216 20.41 -15.15 -3.55
C ARG A 216 19.48 -14.00 -3.22
N ASN A 217 18.21 -14.20 -3.54
CA ASN A 217 17.17 -13.26 -3.18
C ASN A 217 16.01 -14.02 -2.53
N LYS A 218 15.33 -13.36 -1.59
CA LYS A 218 14.12 -13.85 -0.98
C LYS A 218 13.12 -12.72 -0.91
N THR A 219 12.09 -12.81 -1.75
CA THR A 219 10.96 -11.88 -1.74
C THR A 219 9.97 -12.30 -0.65
N THR A 220 9.60 -11.35 0.18
CA THR A 220 8.59 -11.44 1.23
C THR A 220 7.53 -10.38 0.99
N PRO A 221 6.34 -10.47 1.62
CA PRO A 221 5.31 -9.44 1.48
C PRO A 221 5.77 -8.03 1.91
N GLU A 222 6.76 -7.92 2.79
CA GLU A 222 7.32 -6.67 3.32
C GLU A 222 8.40 -6.08 2.41
N GLY A 223 9.03 -6.91 1.57
CA GLY A 223 10.20 -6.51 0.82
C GLY A 223 11.08 -7.66 0.34
N ILE A 224 12.25 -7.32 -0.18
CA ILE A 224 13.23 -8.26 -0.69
C ILE A 224 14.52 -8.22 0.13
N ASN A 225 15.03 -9.40 0.47
CA ASN A 225 16.38 -9.59 1.01
C ASN A 225 17.29 -10.08 -0.09
N ILE A 226 18.45 -9.43 -0.24
CA ILE A 226 19.41 -9.71 -1.30
C ILE A 226 20.75 -10.07 -0.67
N SER A 227 21.37 -11.15 -1.14
CA SER A 227 22.76 -11.45 -0.82
C SER A 227 23.53 -11.94 -2.03
N PHE A 228 24.77 -11.50 -2.18
CA PHE A 228 25.65 -11.95 -3.25
C PHE A 228 27.12 -11.76 -2.87
N LEU A 229 27.98 -12.42 -3.64
CA LEU A 229 29.42 -12.28 -3.55
C LEU A 229 29.90 -11.35 -4.67
N LEU A 230 30.96 -10.60 -4.45
CA LEU A 230 31.63 -9.85 -5.52
C LEU A 230 33.15 -9.98 -5.46
N SER A 231 33.81 -9.80 -6.60
CA SER A 231 35.24 -9.50 -6.70
C SER A 231 35.45 -8.01 -6.94
N VAL A 232 36.44 -7.44 -6.24
CA VAL A 232 36.84 -6.03 -6.41
C VAL A 232 38.14 -5.97 -7.17
N LYS A 233 38.28 -5.03 -8.10
CA LYS A 233 39.54 -4.75 -8.81
C LYS A 233 40.60 -4.23 -7.85
N LYS A 234 41.85 -4.62 -8.06
CA LYS A 234 42.99 -4.08 -7.30
C LYS A 234 43.05 -2.54 -7.41
N GLY A 235 43.44 -1.88 -6.32
CA GLY A 235 43.57 -0.42 -6.26
C GLY A 235 42.32 0.32 -5.78
N TYR A 236 41.19 -0.37 -5.60
CA TYR A 236 39.96 0.22 -5.07
C TYR A 236 39.80 -0.03 -3.57
N TYR A 237 39.22 0.96 -2.87
CA TYR A 237 38.90 0.82 -1.45
C TYR A 237 37.59 0.02 -1.27
N ASN A 238 37.71 -1.25 -0.88
CA ASN A 238 36.61 -2.21 -0.81
C ASN A 238 35.34 -1.67 -0.12
N PRO A 239 35.40 -1.04 1.08
CA PRO A 239 34.20 -0.56 1.75
C PRO A 239 33.41 0.46 0.92
N LYS A 240 34.11 1.35 0.20
CA LYS A 240 33.48 2.37 -0.65
C LYS A 240 32.85 1.78 -1.91
N VAL A 241 33.48 0.77 -2.51
CA VAL A 241 32.90 0.03 -3.65
C VAL A 241 31.63 -0.70 -3.20
N VAL A 242 31.70 -1.43 -2.07
CA VAL A 242 30.54 -2.17 -1.54
C VAL A 242 29.38 -1.22 -1.19
N GLN A 243 29.66 -0.05 -0.60
CA GLN A 243 28.61 0.93 -0.31
C GLN A 243 27.91 1.39 -1.59
N ARG A 244 28.67 1.80 -2.62
CA ARG A 244 28.12 2.23 -3.91
C ARG A 244 27.31 1.12 -4.60
N VAL A 245 27.80 -0.13 -4.53
CA VAL A 245 27.07 -1.30 -5.03
C VAL A 245 25.74 -1.48 -4.30
N LYS A 246 25.72 -1.37 -2.97
CA LYS A 246 24.48 -1.48 -2.18
C LYS A 246 23.48 -0.38 -2.55
N GLU A 247 23.93 0.86 -2.69
CA GLU A 247 23.09 1.99 -3.11
C GLU A 247 22.54 1.78 -4.52
N ALA A 248 23.38 1.45 -5.51
CA ALA A 248 22.95 1.24 -6.88
C ALA A 248 21.98 0.06 -7.04
N VAL A 249 22.24 -1.07 -6.37
CA VAL A 249 21.32 -2.22 -6.37
C VAL A 249 20.01 -1.88 -5.70
N LYS A 250 20.04 -1.14 -4.58
CA LYS A 250 18.83 -0.70 -3.88
C LYS A 250 17.97 0.17 -4.78
N ASP A 251 18.58 1.15 -5.45
CA ASP A 251 17.87 2.10 -6.31
C ASP A 251 17.33 1.40 -7.57
N ALA A 252 18.12 0.55 -8.23
CA ALA A 252 17.69 -0.18 -9.41
C ALA A 252 16.50 -1.11 -9.11
N ILE A 253 16.59 -1.90 -8.03
CA ILE A 253 15.48 -2.77 -7.61
C ILE A 253 14.27 -1.93 -7.23
N GLY A 254 14.43 -0.92 -6.37
CA GLY A 254 13.33 -0.08 -5.92
C GLY A 254 12.62 0.63 -7.06
N HIS A 255 13.37 1.17 -8.03
CA HIS A 255 12.80 1.92 -9.16
C HIS A 255 12.14 1.02 -10.21
N MET A 256 12.79 -0.10 -10.57
CA MET A 256 12.30 -0.94 -11.67
C MET A 256 11.20 -1.92 -11.23
N THR A 257 11.19 -2.33 -9.97
CA THR A 257 10.30 -3.38 -9.47
C THR A 257 9.30 -2.91 -8.42
N ASN A 258 9.51 -1.71 -7.86
CA ASN A 258 8.79 -1.19 -6.69
C ASN A 258 8.82 -2.16 -5.47
N LEU A 259 9.81 -3.06 -5.42
CA LEU A 259 10.11 -3.87 -4.25
C LEU A 259 10.84 -3.02 -3.22
N TYR A 260 10.37 -3.06 -1.98
CA TYR A 260 11.07 -2.44 -0.86
C TYR A 260 12.28 -3.31 -0.50
N VAL A 261 13.49 -2.76 -0.57
CA VAL A 261 14.71 -3.52 -0.23
C VAL A 261 14.92 -3.46 1.28
N LEU A 262 14.77 -4.61 1.93
CA LEU A 262 14.92 -4.76 3.39
C LEU A 262 16.40 -4.76 3.76
N GLU A 263 17.18 -5.56 3.04
CA GLU A 263 18.59 -5.78 3.33
C GLU A 263 19.37 -6.16 2.07
N ILE A 264 20.61 -5.67 1.98
CA ILE A 264 21.58 -6.10 0.96
C ILE A 264 22.87 -6.52 1.67
N ASN A 265 23.17 -7.80 1.59
CA ASN A 265 24.37 -8.42 2.15
C ASN A 265 25.37 -8.74 1.04
N VAL A 266 26.54 -8.09 1.10
CA VAL A 266 27.58 -8.21 0.09
C VAL A 266 28.85 -8.73 0.76
N LEU A 267 29.36 -9.85 0.26
CA LEU A 267 30.65 -10.38 0.70
C LEU A 267 31.69 -10.23 -0.41
N VAL A 268 32.81 -9.58 -0.09
CA VAL A 268 33.95 -9.51 -1.01
C VAL A 268 34.67 -10.84 -0.98
N LYS A 269 34.55 -11.61 -2.06
CA LYS A 269 35.12 -12.96 -2.17
C LYS A 269 36.63 -12.93 -2.41
N LYS A 270 37.08 -12.01 -3.27
CA LYS A 270 38.49 -11.89 -3.66
C LYS A 270 38.77 -10.50 -4.26
N ILE A 271 40.05 -10.16 -4.31
CA ILE A 271 40.55 -9.03 -5.08
C ILE A 271 41.04 -9.57 -6.43
N ALA A 272 40.51 -9.05 -7.52
CA ALA A 272 40.98 -9.36 -8.87
C ALA A 272 42.31 -8.62 -9.09
N MET A 273 43.38 -9.41 -9.18
CA MET A 273 44.59 -9.01 -9.88
C MET A 273 44.26 -9.17 -11.37
N GLU A 274 44.65 -8.21 -12.21
CA GLU A 274 44.46 -8.31 -13.67
C GLU A 274 44.80 -9.70 -14.22
#